data_AF-A0A3N5YNG2-F1
#
_entry.id   AF-A0A3N5YNG2-F1
#
_cell.length_a   1.000
_cell.length_b   1.000
_cell.length_c   1.000
_cell.angle_alpha   90.00
_cell.angle_beta   90.00
_cell.angle_gamma   90.00
#
_symmetry.space_group_name_H-M   'P 1'
#
loop_
_entity.id
_entity.type
_entity.pdbx_description
1 polymer ?
#
loop_
_entity_poly.entity_id
_entity_poly.type
_entity_poly.pdbx_seq_one_letter_code
_entity_poly.pdbx_strand_id
1 'polypeptide(L)'
;MKKIYYCEDEREFYTMSIIKNNIVIDWIKNDNFGEQLDQNVKWVDSLPFKINLNRNSKHCIKHVEDDEILLYPFQAGEPFYLRLATIDDIKREIEDCKKWSVSSQYYEKILSHITQQPLSNIETITRS
;
A
#
# COMPACT_ATOMS: atom_id res chain seq x y z
N MET A 1 -6.92 1.48 -13.64
CA MET A 1 -6.04 2.27 -12.76
C MET A 1 -5.70 1.41 -11.54
N LYS A 2 -4.46 1.43 -11.01
CA LYS A 2 -4.05 0.53 -9.91
C LYS A 2 -4.56 1.07 -8.56
N LYS A 3 -5.17 0.22 -7.74
CA LYS A 3 -5.54 0.54 -6.35
C LYS A 3 -4.28 0.74 -5.51
N ILE A 4 -4.31 1.72 -4.61
CA ILE A 4 -3.23 1.97 -3.64
C ILE A 4 -3.69 1.47 -2.28
N TYR A 5 -2.82 0.72 -1.62
CA TYR A 5 -3.02 0.17 -0.29
C TYR A 5 -2.04 0.82 0.68
N TYR A 6 -2.35 0.76 1.95
CA TYR A 6 -1.58 1.35 3.04
C TYR A 6 -1.33 0.30 4.12
N CYS A 7 -0.09 0.24 4.60
CA CYS A 7 0.31 -0.53 5.76
C CYS A 7 0.43 0.41 6.95
N GLU A 8 -0.47 0.31 7.93
CA GLU A 8 -0.45 1.18 9.12
C GLU A 8 0.84 1.00 9.94
N ASP A 9 1.29 -0.24 10.10
CA ASP A 9 2.47 -0.57 10.92
C ASP A 9 3.76 0.02 10.34
N GLU A 10 3.85 0.11 9.02
CA GLU A 10 5.02 0.67 8.32
C GLU A 10 4.82 2.15 7.95
N ARG A 11 3.57 2.63 7.96
CA ARG A 11 3.14 3.93 7.43
C ARG A 11 3.49 4.15 5.96
N GLU A 12 3.40 3.07 5.18
CA GLU A 12 3.88 3.00 3.80
C GLU A 12 2.80 2.56 2.80
N PHE A 13 3.01 2.95 1.53
CA PHE A 13 2.02 2.76 0.47
C PHE A 13 2.44 1.73 -0.57
N TYR A 14 1.47 0.93 -0.98
CA TYR A 14 1.68 -0.25 -1.81
C TYR A 14 0.69 -0.26 -2.98
N THR A 15 1.06 -0.93 -4.07
CA THR A 15 0.10 -1.34 -5.09
C THR A 15 -0.08 -2.85 -5.02
N MET A 16 -1.32 -3.29 -5.23
CA MET A 16 -1.63 -4.72 -5.36
C MET A 16 -2.27 -4.96 -6.73
N SER A 17 -1.87 -6.05 -7.37
CA SER A 17 -2.49 -6.52 -8.61
C SER A 17 -2.69 -8.04 -8.57
N ILE A 18 -3.83 -8.49 -9.08
CA ILE A 18 -4.12 -9.90 -9.26
C ILE A 18 -3.86 -10.24 -10.73
N ILE A 19 -2.87 -11.08 -10.99
CA ILE A 19 -2.47 -11.49 -12.33
C ILE A 19 -2.58 -13.01 -12.43
N LYS A 20 -3.58 -13.48 -13.18
CA LYS A 20 -3.96 -14.90 -13.25
C LYS A 20 -4.25 -15.42 -11.84
N ASN A 21 -3.35 -16.24 -11.29
CA ASN A 21 -3.49 -16.85 -9.97
C ASN A 21 -2.42 -16.35 -8.99
N ASN A 22 -1.89 -15.15 -9.22
CA ASN A 22 -0.91 -14.54 -8.32
C ASN A 22 -1.41 -13.18 -7.86
N ILE A 23 -1.21 -12.90 -6.57
CA ILE A 23 -1.23 -11.55 -6.03
C ILE A 23 0.20 -11.03 -6.12
N VAL A 24 0.36 -9.86 -6.73
CA VAL A 24 1.63 -9.13 -6.78
C VAL A 24 1.47 -7.86 -5.96
N ILE A 25 2.32 -7.69 -4.96
CA ILE A 25 2.36 -6.51 -4.10
C ILE A 25 3.71 -5.81 -4.34
N ASP A 26 3.63 -4.56 -4.75
CA ASP A 26 4.78 -3.68 -4.97
C ASP A 26 4.71 -2.50 -3.99
N TRP A 27 5.81 -2.16 -3.35
CA TRP A 27 5.94 -0.89 -2.62
C TRP A 27 6.08 0.27 -3.60
N ILE A 28 5.41 1.39 -3.32
CA ILE A 28 5.53 2.63 -4.09
C ILE A 28 6.81 3.34 -3.64
N LYS A 29 7.92 3.04 -4.31
CA LYS A 29 9.23 3.60 -3.95
C LYS A 29 9.31 5.11 -4.11
N ASN A 30 10.10 5.74 -3.26
CA ASN A 30 10.46 7.14 -3.39
C ASN A 30 11.80 7.31 -4.13
N ASP A 31 11.78 7.24 -5.47
CA ASP A 31 13.01 7.23 -6.30
C ASP A 31 13.87 8.52 -6.22
N ASN A 32 13.41 9.58 -5.54
CA ASN A 32 14.02 10.91 -5.56
C ASN A 32 14.72 11.33 -4.25
N PHE A 33 14.74 10.51 -3.21
CA PHE A 33 15.32 10.89 -1.91
C PHE A 33 16.41 9.91 -1.48
N GLY A 34 17.59 10.45 -1.17
CA GLY A 34 18.73 9.67 -0.71
C GLY A 34 18.44 8.99 0.62
N GLU A 35 18.60 7.67 0.66
CA GLU A 35 18.83 6.72 1.76
C GLU A 35 18.12 6.87 3.14
N GLN A 36 17.32 7.90 3.43
CA GLN A 36 16.99 8.24 4.83
C GLN A 36 15.52 8.43 5.20
N LEU A 37 14.55 8.37 4.28
CA LEU A 37 13.12 8.45 4.66
C LEU A 37 12.37 7.11 4.63
N ASP A 38 12.96 6.06 4.04
CA ASP A 38 12.27 4.81 3.70
C ASP A 38 12.55 3.66 4.70
N GLN A 39 12.83 3.96 5.97
CA GLN A 39 13.36 2.99 6.94
C GLN A 39 12.32 2.02 7.52
N ASN A 40 11.02 2.29 7.34
CA ASN A 40 9.96 1.50 7.97
C ASN A 40 9.43 0.35 7.11
N VAL A 41 9.85 0.25 5.84
CA VAL A 41 9.49 -0.88 4.97
C VAL A 41 10.27 -2.10 5.44
N LYS A 42 9.62 -3.03 6.14
CA LYS A 42 10.30 -4.17 6.76
C LYS A 42 10.83 -5.19 5.75
N TRP A 43 10.33 -5.15 4.51
CA TRP A 43 10.52 -6.21 3.51
C TRP A 43 11.04 -5.73 2.15
N VAL A 44 11.82 -4.64 2.10
CA VAL A 44 12.33 -4.04 0.85
C VAL A 44 12.96 -5.09 -0.07
N ASP A 45 13.79 -5.99 0.47
CA ASP A 45 14.52 -7.01 -0.29
C ASP A 45 13.64 -8.16 -0.81
N SER A 46 12.44 -8.32 -0.24
CA SER A 46 11.47 -9.34 -0.65
C SER A 46 10.42 -8.81 -1.61
N LEU A 47 10.42 -7.50 -1.88
CA LEU A 47 9.47 -6.86 -2.78
C LEU A 47 9.97 -6.88 -4.24
N PRO A 48 9.08 -7.10 -5.21
CA PRO A 48 7.65 -7.39 -5.03
C PRO A 48 7.35 -8.77 -4.44
N PHE A 49 6.37 -8.81 -3.54
CA PHE A 49 5.80 -10.08 -3.10
C PHE A 49 4.97 -10.67 -4.23
N LYS A 50 5.28 -11.91 -4.59
CA LYS A 50 4.48 -12.70 -5.54
C LYS A 50 3.91 -13.90 -4.83
N ILE A 51 2.59 -13.90 -4.64
CA ILE A 51 1.89 -14.87 -3.82
C ILE A 51 0.95 -15.67 -4.71
N ASN A 52 1.22 -16.97 -4.83
CA ASN A 52 0.41 -17.87 -5.64
C ASN A 52 -0.82 -18.33 -4.87
N LEU A 53 -2.02 -18.13 -5.45
CA LEU A 53 -3.31 -18.49 -4.86
C LEU A 53 -3.60 -20.00 -4.88
N ASN A 54 -2.91 -20.78 -5.72
CA ASN A 54 -3.29 -22.15 -6.02
C ASN A 54 -2.57 -23.25 -5.22
N ARG A 55 -1.41 -23.00 -4.56
CA ARG A 55 -0.69 -23.92 -3.63
C ARG A 55 0.74 -23.45 -3.32
N ASN A 56 1.26 -23.82 -2.15
CA ASN A 56 2.68 -23.76 -1.72
C ASN A 56 3.40 -22.42 -1.96
N SER A 57 2.67 -21.33 -1.80
CA SER A 57 3.29 -20.02 -1.65
C SER A 57 4.15 -20.04 -0.39
N LYS A 58 5.41 -19.57 -0.48
CA LYS A 58 6.26 -19.31 0.69
C LYS A 58 5.50 -18.45 1.72
N HIS A 59 4.66 -17.53 1.24
CA HIS A 59 3.84 -16.64 2.05
C HIS A 59 2.44 -17.26 2.30
N CYS A 60 1.95 -17.20 3.53
CA CYS A 60 0.61 -17.67 3.86
C CYS A 60 -0.39 -16.53 3.73
N ILE A 61 -1.34 -16.65 2.82
CA ILE A 61 -2.50 -15.74 2.78
C ILE A 61 -3.47 -16.16 3.87
N LYS A 62 -3.80 -15.24 4.78
CA LYS A 62 -4.85 -15.46 5.77
C LYS A 62 -6.19 -14.90 5.31
N HIS A 63 -6.19 -13.75 4.64
CA HIS A 63 -7.39 -13.05 4.22
C HIS A 63 -7.11 -12.19 2.97
N VAL A 64 -8.05 -12.18 2.01
CA VAL A 64 -8.01 -11.33 0.80
C VAL A 64 -9.43 -10.91 0.48
N GLU A 65 -9.66 -9.61 0.47
CA GLU A 65 -10.86 -8.95 -0.03
C GLU A 65 -10.45 -7.86 -1.04
N ASP A 66 -11.44 -7.18 -1.62
CA ASP A 66 -11.20 -6.18 -2.66
C ASP A 66 -10.51 -4.91 -2.15
N ASP A 67 -10.58 -4.67 -0.85
CA ASP A 67 -10.07 -3.50 -0.13
C ASP A 67 -9.05 -3.85 0.95
N GLU A 68 -8.82 -5.12 1.26
CA GLU A 68 -7.80 -5.52 2.21
C GLU A 68 -7.12 -6.86 1.91
N ILE A 69 -5.89 -7.02 2.38
CA ILE A 69 -5.15 -8.28 2.37
C ILE A 69 -4.34 -8.43 3.65
N LEU A 70 -4.43 -9.61 4.25
CA LEU A 70 -3.60 -10.03 5.37
C LEU A 70 -2.79 -11.26 4.95
N LEU A 71 -1.47 -11.10 4.94
CA LEU A 71 -0.53 -12.17 4.61
C LEU A 71 0.54 -12.31 5.67
N TYR A 72 1.09 -13.51 5.80
CA TYR A 72 2.21 -13.82 6.67
C TYR A 72 3.39 -14.18 5.77
N PRO A 73 4.40 -13.30 5.65
CA PRO A 73 5.56 -13.60 4.84
C PRO A 73 6.34 -14.79 5.38
N PHE A 74 6.92 -15.58 4.48
CA PHE A 74 7.78 -16.70 4.87
C PHE A 74 8.95 -16.20 5.72
N GLN A 75 9.29 -16.93 6.79
CA GLN A 75 10.44 -16.65 7.68
C GLN A 75 10.37 -15.35 8.50
N ALA A 76 9.39 -14.48 8.25
CA ALA A 76 9.18 -13.23 8.96
C ALA A 76 8.46 -13.41 10.30
N GLY A 77 7.47 -14.31 10.36
CA GLY A 77 6.60 -14.50 11.53
C GLY A 77 5.63 -13.35 11.82
N GLU A 78 5.87 -12.15 11.27
CA GLU A 78 5.01 -10.99 11.46
C GLU A 78 3.88 -10.92 10.41
N PRO A 79 2.65 -10.55 10.80
CA PRO A 79 1.59 -10.26 9.85
C PRO A 79 1.95 -9.03 9.02
N PHE A 80 1.68 -9.09 7.72
CA PHE A 80 1.74 -7.96 6.82
C PHE A 80 0.33 -7.68 6.32
N TYR A 81 -0.24 -6.59 6.84
CA TYR A 81 -1.60 -6.16 6.57
C TYR A 81 -1.61 -4.92 5.68
N LEU A 82 -2.39 -4.98 4.61
CA LEU A 82 -2.63 -3.87 3.71
C LEU A 82 -4.13 -3.64 3.60
N ARG A 83 -4.56 -2.41 3.82
CA ARG A 83 -5.92 -1.95 3.55
C ARG A 83 -5.91 -0.88 2.47
N LEU A 84 -7.05 -0.63 1.83
CA LEU A 84 -7.18 0.40 0.83
C LEU A 84 -6.79 1.76 1.44
N ALA A 85 -5.90 2.48 0.75
CA ALA A 85 -5.41 3.76 1.22
C ALA A 85 -6.53 4.80 1.15
N THR A 86 -6.71 5.56 2.23
CA THR A 86 -7.63 6.69 2.29
C THR A 86 -6.89 8.00 2.04
N ILE A 87 -7.64 9.05 1.69
CA ILE A 87 -7.08 10.41 1.60
C ILE A 87 -6.50 10.85 2.95
N ASP A 88 -7.12 10.43 4.06
CA ASP A 88 -6.71 10.83 5.40
C ASP A 88 -5.39 10.18 5.82
N ASP A 89 -5.11 8.95 5.38
CA ASP A 89 -3.81 8.30 5.59
C ASP A 89 -2.68 9.14 5.01
N ILE A 90 -2.86 9.60 3.76
CA ILE A 90 -1.84 10.36 3.04
C ILE A 90 -1.69 11.75 3.63
N LYS A 91 -2.81 12.40 3.99
CA LYS A 91 -2.78 13.71 4.66
C LYS A 91 -2.06 13.64 6.00
N ARG A 92 -2.24 12.57 6.77
CA ARG A 92 -1.52 12.33 8.03
C ARG A 92 -0.02 12.23 7.79
N GLU A 93 0.42 11.48 6.78
CA GLU A 93 1.84 11.40 6.44
C GLU A 93 2.42 12.76 5.97
N ILE A 94 1.67 13.50 5.15
CA ILE A 94 2.05 14.86 4.74
C ILE A 94 2.21 15.79 5.95
N GLU A 95 1.28 15.73 6.91
CA GLU A 95 1.32 16.57 8.10
C GLU A 95 2.49 16.21 9.01
N ASP A 96 2.80 14.92 9.15
CA ASP A 96 3.99 14.48 9.87
C ASP A 96 5.28 14.95 9.18
N CYS A 97 5.35 14.90 7.84
CA CYS A 97 6.48 15.49 7.11
C CYS A 97 6.67 16.97 7.45
N LYS A 98 5.58 17.75 7.42
CA LYS A 98 5.62 19.19 7.77
C LYS A 98 6.06 19.40 9.21
N LYS A 99 5.51 18.63 10.16
CA LYS A 99 5.86 18.69 11.59
C LYS A 99 7.36 18.51 11.80
N TRP A 100 7.98 17.59 11.07
CA TRP A 100 9.42 17.31 11.15
C TRP A 100 10.26 18.12 10.14
N SER A 101 9.64 19.06 9.42
CA SER A 101 10.30 19.89 8.39
C SER A 101 11.03 19.07 7.31
N VAL A 102 10.48 17.91 6.96
CA VAL A 102 10.94 17.07 5.84
C VAL A 102 10.01 17.23 4.64
N SER A 103 10.50 16.87 3.45
CA SER A 103 9.73 17.00 2.22
C SER A 103 8.50 16.09 2.20
N SER A 104 7.32 16.67 1.96
CA SER A 104 6.05 15.95 1.75
C SER A 104 5.81 15.53 0.30
N GLN A 105 6.72 15.86 -0.63
CA GLN A 105 6.50 15.71 -2.08
C GLN A 105 6.17 14.27 -2.51
N TYR A 106 6.72 13.27 -1.82
CA TYR A 106 6.42 11.87 -2.07
C TYR A 106 4.93 11.56 -1.82
N TYR A 107 4.44 11.87 -0.63
CA TYR A 107 3.04 11.66 -0.26
C TYR A 107 2.08 12.56 -1.06
N GLU A 108 2.49 13.77 -1.42
CA GLU A 108 1.71 14.65 -2.31
C GLU A 108 1.54 14.07 -3.72
N LYS A 109 2.58 13.43 -4.27
CA LYS A 109 2.47 12.69 -5.54
C LYS A 109 1.50 11.53 -5.43
N ILE A 110 1.53 10.76 -4.33
CA ILE A 110 0.57 9.68 -4.08
C ILE A 110 -0.85 10.22 -3.99
N LEU A 111 -1.05 11.32 -3.26
CA LEU A 111 -2.34 12.00 -3.16
C LEU A 111 -2.87 12.42 -4.53
N SER A 112 -2.02 13.00 -5.40
CA SER A 112 -2.40 13.37 -6.76
C SER A 112 -2.87 12.16 -7.58
N HIS A 113 -2.23 11.00 -7.43
CA HIS A 113 -2.61 9.77 -8.13
C HIS A 113 -3.97 9.24 -7.69
N ILE A 114 -4.33 9.36 -6.41
CA ILE A 114 -5.63 8.91 -5.89
C ILE A 114 -6.75 9.89 -6.24
N THR A 115 -6.47 11.20 -6.16
CA THR A 115 -7.47 12.26 -6.41
C THR A 115 -7.79 12.47 -7.90
N GLN A 116 -6.89 12.11 -8.81
CA GLN A 116 -7.16 12.12 -10.26
C GLN A 116 -8.01 10.94 -10.74
N GLN A 117 -8.50 10.08 -9.85
CA GLN A 117 -9.50 9.07 -10.20
C GLN A 117 -10.84 9.75 -10.51
N PRO A 118 -11.51 9.43 -11.63
CA PRO A 118 -12.84 9.95 -11.90
C PRO A 118 -13.79 9.51 -10.78
N LEU A 119 -14.50 10.49 -10.21
CA LEU A 119 -15.52 10.36 -9.15
C LEU A 119 -16.77 9.54 -9.56
N SER A 120 -16.70 8.69 -10.58
CA SER A 120 -17.87 8.06 -11.19
C SER A 120 -18.55 6.98 -10.32
N ASN A 121 -18.09 6.72 -9.09
CA ASN A 121 -18.68 5.71 -8.21
C ASN A 121 -19.08 6.21 -6.80
N ILE A 122 -19.08 7.53 -6.53
CA ILE A 122 -19.45 8.06 -5.20
C ILE A 122 -20.91 8.59 -5.12
N GLU A 123 -21.68 8.58 -6.21
CA GLU A 123 -23.07 9.08 -6.21
C GLU A 123 -24.20 8.03 -6.10
N THR A 124 -23.93 6.80 -5.63
CA THR A 124 -25.01 5.78 -5.49
C THR A 124 -25.31 5.36 -4.04
N ILE A 125 -24.81 6.07 -3.01
CA ILE A 125 -25.19 5.80 -1.62
C ILE A 125 -25.55 7.09 -0.89
N THR A 126 -26.53 7.82 -1.42
CA THR A 126 -27.40 8.71 -0.62
C THR A 126 -28.66 9.00 -1.43
N ARG A 127 -29.53 8.00 -1.56
CA ARG A 127 -30.96 8.14 -1.88
C ARG A 127 -31.60 6.76 -1.72
N SER A 128 -31.97 6.43 -0.50
CA SER A 128 -32.96 5.42 -0.15
C SER A 128 -33.92 6.06 0.84
#